data_AF-A0AAE1AA32-F1
#
_entry.id   AF-A0AAE1AA32-F1
#
_cell.length_a   1.000
_cell.length_b   1.000
_cell.length_c   1.000
_cell.angle_alpha   90.00
_cell.angle_beta   90.00
_cell.angle_gamma   90.00
#
_symmetry.space_group_name_H-M   'P 1'
#
loop_
_entity.id
_entity.type
_entity.pdbx_description
1 polymer ?
#
loop_
_entity_poly.entity_id
_entity_poly.type
_entity_poly.pdbx_seq_one_letter_code
_entity_poly.pdbx_strand_id
1 'polypeptide(L)'
;MEVFRTLRFRFAHPILRVIEASFFFAQTEISHLVLISATMFHFSFLVTFLVALATAADDIVVDEDFQETIIFLKKQTTFGQNVFIRGGVGNGTDCKPDEAPAKDPCAIPIAHLELELDSETPLRDLWAETDLFLTWGANETDQPSTALGTPAQWTTSNQNSDYFHDLNIYGENYWMVHFDMDCSKLPNGFFDFKGYLDGQWESDISQAQCTGNMAVTPPYTSNNHIARCGYVNVFEWGGSSCLMEELE
;
A
#
# COMPACT_ATOMS: atom_id res chain seq x y z
N MET A 1 19.03 -42.95 -14.35
CA MET A 1 19.68 -42.51 -13.10
C MET A 1 20.47 -41.27 -13.46
N GLU A 2 20.08 -40.04 -13.19
CA GLU A 2 18.94 -39.46 -12.48
C GLU A 2 18.79 -38.04 -13.05
N VAL A 3 17.55 -37.57 -13.11
CA VAL A 3 17.18 -36.22 -13.52
C VAL A 3 17.44 -35.29 -12.34
N PHE A 4 18.14 -34.16 -12.54
CA PHE A 4 18.02 -33.03 -11.63
C PHE A 4 17.73 -31.74 -12.41
N ARG A 5 16.52 -31.24 -12.15
CA ARG A 5 15.99 -29.95 -12.57
C ARG A 5 16.77 -28.84 -11.88
N THR A 6 17.17 -27.83 -12.63
CA THR A 6 17.62 -26.55 -12.08
C THR A 6 16.37 -25.76 -11.67
N LEU A 7 16.04 -25.72 -10.37
CA LEU A 7 15.13 -24.71 -9.84
C LEU A 7 15.83 -23.35 -9.89
N ARG A 8 15.29 -22.41 -10.67
CA ARG A 8 15.59 -20.99 -10.51
C ARG A 8 14.54 -20.40 -9.61
N PHE A 9 14.89 -20.10 -8.37
CA PHE A 9 14.15 -19.14 -7.56
C PHE A 9 14.54 -17.74 -8.04
N ARG A 10 13.61 -17.01 -8.65
CA ARG A 10 13.69 -15.55 -8.71
C ARG A 10 13.01 -15.03 -7.45
N PHE A 11 13.79 -14.46 -6.54
CA PHE A 11 13.25 -13.63 -5.48
C PHE A 11 12.89 -12.28 -6.10
N ALA A 12 11.61 -11.93 -6.04
CA ALA A 12 11.13 -10.57 -6.16
C ALA A 12 11.29 -9.86 -4.80
N HIS A 13 11.35 -8.53 -4.84
CA HIS A 13 11.45 -7.54 -3.76
C HIS A 13 12.84 -7.12 -3.23
N PRO A 14 13.15 -5.80 -3.24
CA PRO A 14 14.47 -5.27 -2.92
C PRO A 14 14.51 -4.63 -1.52
N ILE A 15 14.32 -5.36 -0.42
CA ILE A 15 14.62 -4.81 0.92
C ILE A 15 15.27 -5.88 1.78
N LEU A 16 16.59 -6.05 1.61
CA LEU A 16 17.51 -6.47 2.67
C LEU A 16 18.96 -6.34 2.17
N ARG A 17 19.63 -5.23 2.49
CA ARG A 17 21.10 -5.21 2.51
C ARG A 17 21.57 -5.14 3.96
N VAL A 18 22.08 -6.28 4.39
CA VAL A 18 22.79 -6.50 5.64
C VAL A 18 24.05 -5.64 5.69
N ILE A 19 24.27 -5.10 6.89
CA ILE A 19 25.43 -4.37 7.38
C ILE A 19 26.71 -5.20 7.17
N GLU A 20 27.64 -4.72 6.35
CA GLU A 20 29.03 -5.19 6.41
C GLU A 20 29.83 -4.33 7.39
N ALA A 21 30.33 -5.01 8.43
CA ALA A 21 31.21 -4.46 9.44
C ALA A 21 32.60 -4.17 8.86
N SER A 22 33.07 -2.94 9.00
CA SER A 22 34.49 -2.59 8.88
C SER A 22 35.01 -2.22 10.27
N PHE A 23 35.56 -3.19 11.00
CA PHE A 23 36.31 -2.94 12.23
C PHE A 23 37.72 -2.49 11.87
N PHE A 24 37.98 -1.19 11.98
CA PHE A 24 39.32 -0.63 11.98
C PHE A 24 39.97 -0.88 13.35
N PHE A 25 41.07 -1.62 13.36
CA PHE A 25 41.99 -1.71 14.49
C PHE A 25 42.66 -0.35 14.69
N ALA A 26 42.43 0.29 15.84
CA ALA A 26 43.29 1.34 16.35
C ALA A 26 43.85 0.89 17.70
N GLN A 27 45.10 0.43 17.63
CA GLN A 27 45.92 0.02 18.74
C GLN A 27 46.66 1.27 19.24
N THR A 28 46.38 1.71 20.47
CA THR A 28 47.20 2.70 21.15
C THR A 28 47.43 2.26 22.59
N GLU A 29 48.72 2.09 22.90
CA GLU A 29 49.24 1.66 24.18
C GLU A 29 48.99 2.67 25.30
N ILE A 30 48.72 2.16 26.51
CA ILE A 30 49.08 2.86 27.74
C ILE A 30 49.79 1.86 28.66
N SER A 31 51.11 1.98 28.66
CA SER A 31 51.98 1.48 29.72
C SER A 31 51.69 2.24 31.02
N HIS A 32 51.47 1.53 32.13
CA HIS A 32 52.34 1.58 33.32
C HIS A 32 51.65 0.99 34.56
N LEU A 33 52.38 0.03 35.13
CA LEU A 33 52.23 -0.61 36.41
C LEU A 33 52.37 0.41 37.56
N VAL A 34 51.38 0.52 38.45
CA VAL A 34 51.57 1.04 39.81
C VAL A 34 50.81 0.15 40.80
N LEU A 35 51.57 -0.71 41.47
CA LEU A 35 51.17 -1.39 42.71
C LEU A 35 51.24 -0.38 43.86
N ILE A 36 50.11 -0.10 44.52
CA ILE A 36 50.13 0.44 45.90
C ILE A 36 49.07 -0.29 46.75
N SER A 37 49.62 -1.16 47.60
CA SER A 37 49.29 -1.41 49.01
C SER A 37 47.83 -1.52 49.46
N ALA A 38 47.48 -2.74 49.87
CA ALA A 38 46.36 -3.02 50.74
C ALA A 38 46.57 -2.40 52.13
N THR A 39 45.62 -1.59 52.60
CA THR A 39 45.26 -1.48 54.03
C THR A 39 43.89 -0.82 54.16
N MET A 40 42.96 -1.60 54.72
CA MET A 40 41.83 -1.21 55.58
C MET A 40 41.08 0.08 55.21
N PHE A 41 39.81 -0.03 54.83
CA PHE A 41 38.72 0.57 55.60
C PHE A 41 37.40 -0.10 55.20
N HIS A 42 36.76 -0.75 56.18
CA HIS A 42 35.34 -1.11 56.14
C HIS A 42 34.52 0.11 55.74
N PHE A 43 33.60 -0.02 54.78
CA PHE A 43 32.20 0.40 54.91
C PHE A 43 31.43 0.06 53.63
N SER A 44 30.21 -0.45 53.81
CA SER A 44 29.13 -0.56 52.82
C SER A 44 29.16 -1.73 51.81
N PHE A 45 28.82 -2.92 52.32
CA PHE A 45 28.01 -3.88 51.56
C PHE A 45 26.60 -3.26 51.33
N LEU A 46 25.96 -3.60 50.21
CA LEU A 46 24.68 -3.10 49.66
C LEU A 46 24.73 -1.78 48.88
N VAL A 47 25.19 -1.83 47.63
CA VAL A 47 24.41 -1.31 46.48
C VAL A 47 24.66 -2.26 45.30
N THR A 48 23.80 -3.27 45.19
CA THR A 48 23.21 -3.78 43.94
C THR A 48 23.69 -3.02 42.69
N PHE A 49 24.55 -3.59 41.85
CA PHE A 49 24.12 -4.47 40.75
C PHE A 49 22.76 -4.07 40.15
N LEU A 50 22.64 -2.83 39.70
CA LEU A 50 21.58 -2.34 38.82
C LEU A 50 22.07 -1.00 38.26
N VAL A 51 21.58 -0.63 37.08
CA VAL A 51 22.07 0.49 36.25
C VAL A 51 23.20 0.10 35.28
N ALA A 52 23.01 -1.03 34.59
CA ALA A 52 23.09 -0.95 33.14
C ALA A 52 21.76 -0.34 32.67
N LEU A 53 21.71 0.98 32.51
CA LEU A 53 20.61 1.64 31.82
C LEU A 53 20.70 1.24 30.35
N ALA A 54 20.00 0.16 30.02
CA ALA A 54 19.59 -0.12 28.65
C ALA A 54 18.65 1.02 28.24
N THR A 55 19.15 1.99 27.49
CA THR A 55 18.32 2.80 26.62
C THR A 55 17.93 1.91 25.45
N ALA A 56 16.97 1.02 25.66
CA ALA A 56 16.18 0.52 24.54
C ALA A 56 15.39 1.75 24.06
N ALA A 57 15.78 2.26 22.90
CA ALA A 57 14.90 3.12 22.14
C ALA A 57 13.60 2.33 21.98
N ASP A 58 12.50 2.93 22.44
CA ASP A 58 11.16 2.49 22.09
C ASP A 58 11.06 2.77 20.58
N ASP A 59 11.45 1.79 19.76
CA ASP A 59 11.05 1.78 18.36
C ASP A 59 9.53 1.69 18.41
N ILE A 60 8.88 2.81 18.13
CA ILE A 60 7.46 2.82 17.81
C ILE A 60 7.35 1.92 16.57
N VAL A 61 7.02 0.64 16.78
CA VAL A 61 6.59 -0.23 15.70
C VAL A 61 5.27 0.37 15.23
N VAL A 62 5.33 1.19 14.18
CA VAL A 62 4.15 1.50 13.39
C VAL A 62 3.80 0.16 12.75
N ASP A 63 2.81 -0.51 13.32
CA ASP A 63 2.30 -1.77 12.81
C ASP A 63 1.61 -1.45 11.48
N GLU A 64 2.31 -1.70 10.37
CA GLU A 64 1.73 -1.59 9.03
C GLU A 64 0.66 -2.67 8.90
N ASP A 65 -0.55 -2.28 8.47
CA ASP A 65 -1.70 -3.18 8.39
C ASP A 65 -2.14 -3.29 6.93
N PHE A 66 -1.29 -3.93 6.12
CA PHE A 66 -1.58 -4.18 4.72
C PHE A 66 -2.68 -5.22 4.58
N GLN A 67 -3.81 -4.81 4.01
CA GLN A 67 -4.92 -5.69 3.70
C GLN A 67 -5.21 -5.65 2.20
N GLU A 68 -5.43 -6.82 1.62
CA GLU A 68 -5.89 -6.96 0.24
C GLU A 68 -7.18 -6.15 0.05
N THR A 69 -7.24 -5.38 -1.03
CA THR A 69 -8.36 -4.49 -1.33
C THR A 69 -8.59 -4.48 -2.83
N ILE A 70 -9.85 -4.66 -3.22
CA ILE A 70 -10.24 -4.71 -4.64
C ILE A 70 -11.23 -3.60 -4.92
N ILE A 71 -11.04 -2.90 -6.03
CA ILE A 71 -11.96 -1.91 -6.55
C ILE A 71 -12.40 -2.33 -7.95
N PHE A 72 -13.71 -2.44 -8.15
CA PHE A 72 -14.33 -2.59 -9.46
C PHE A 72 -15.09 -1.32 -9.81
N LEU A 73 -14.62 -0.58 -10.80
CA LEU A 73 -15.29 0.62 -11.30
C LEU A 73 -15.89 0.36 -12.69
N LYS A 74 -17.22 0.31 -12.77
CA LYS A 74 -17.90 0.09 -14.05
C LYS A 74 -17.78 1.32 -14.95
N LYS A 75 -17.14 1.15 -16.10
CA LYS A 75 -17.05 2.18 -17.14
C LYS A 75 -16.87 1.54 -18.51
N GLN A 76 -17.87 1.74 -19.38
CA GLN A 76 -17.68 1.47 -20.80
C GLN A 76 -16.63 2.43 -21.37
N THR A 77 -15.62 1.86 -22.00
CA THR A 77 -14.56 2.57 -22.71
C THR A 77 -14.47 2.07 -24.16
N THR A 78 -13.67 2.77 -24.95
CA THR A 78 -13.24 2.33 -26.28
C THR A 78 -11.79 1.86 -26.24
N PHE A 79 -11.38 1.07 -27.21
CA PHE A 79 -10.01 0.58 -27.30
C PHE A 79 -8.98 1.73 -27.23
N GLY A 80 -7.94 1.54 -26.41
CA GLY A 80 -6.88 2.52 -26.18
C GLY A 80 -7.13 3.52 -25.03
N GLN A 81 -8.35 3.57 -24.49
CA GLN A 81 -8.63 4.31 -23.26
C GLN A 81 -8.16 3.53 -22.04
N ASN A 82 -7.60 4.23 -21.05
CA ASN A 82 -7.13 3.64 -19.80
C ASN A 82 -7.74 4.39 -18.64
N VAL A 83 -8.39 3.65 -17.73
CA VAL A 83 -8.93 4.23 -16.50
C VAL A 83 -7.86 4.19 -15.42
N PHE A 84 -7.73 5.33 -14.74
CA PHE A 84 -6.98 5.46 -13.51
C PHE A 84 -7.95 5.76 -12.37
N ILE A 85 -7.54 5.46 -11.15
CA ILE A 85 -8.15 6.04 -9.96
C ILE A 85 -7.16 6.97 -9.28
N ARG A 86 -7.69 7.99 -8.61
CA ARG A 86 -6.93 8.84 -7.70
C ARG A 86 -7.75 9.00 -6.45
N GLY A 87 -7.09 8.93 -5.31
CA GLY A 87 -7.79 8.83 -4.03
C GLY A 87 -6.84 8.92 -2.87
N GLY A 88 -7.36 8.78 -1.67
CA GLY A 88 -6.54 8.86 -0.47
C GLY A 88 -7.41 8.87 0.77
N VAL A 89 -6.83 9.30 1.88
CA VAL A 89 -7.57 9.51 3.12
C VAL A 89 -8.76 10.44 2.84
N GLY A 90 -9.96 9.97 3.20
CA GLY A 90 -11.22 10.53 2.73
C GLY A 90 -11.64 11.89 3.31
N ASN A 91 -12.67 12.46 2.68
CA ASN A 91 -13.22 13.78 2.98
C ASN A 91 -13.99 13.75 4.32
N GLY A 92 -13.31 14.09 5.41
CA GLY A 92 -13.79 13.86 6.79
C GLY A 92 -12.67 13.75 7.80
N THR A 93 -11.42 13.74 7.32
CA THR A 93 -10.21 13.92 8.11
C THR A 93 -9.65 15.33 7.93
N ASP A 94 -8.78 15.79 8.83
CA ASP A 94 -8.02 17.05 8.68
C ASP A 94 -6.87 16.93 7.67
N CYS A 95 -6.92 15.91 6.82
CA CYS A 95 -5.88 15.62 5.86
C CYS A 95 -5.90 16.63 4.70
N LYS A 96 -4.72 17.18 4.38
CA LYS A 96 -4.54 18.16 3.31
C LYS A 96 -3.60 17.58 2.25
N PRO A 97 -4.11 17.25 1.05
CA PRO A 97 -3.28 16.68 0.01
C PRO A 97 -2.07 17.56 -0.32
N ASP A 98 -0.88 16.95 -0.42
CA ASP A 98 0.32 17.56 -0.99
C ASP A 98 0.47 17.12 -2.45
N GLU A 99 1.06 17.97 -3.30
CA GLU A 99 1.33 17.63 -4.70
C GLU A 99 2.40 16.55 -4.84
N ALA A 100 3.21 16.32 -3.80
CA ALA A 100 4.23 15.28 -3.75
C ALA A 100 3.71 14.02 -3.02
N PRO A 101 3.41 12.89 -3.71
CA PRO A 101 2.77 11.72 -3.12
C PRO A 101 3.49 11.15 -1.88
N ALA A 102 4.81 11.03 -1.92
CA ALA A 102 5.61 10.54 -0.79
C ALA A 102 5.62 11.46 0.45
N LYS A 103 5.12 12.70 0.32
CA LYS A 103 4.97 13.67 1.41
C LYS A 103 3.51 14.03 1.68
N ASP A 104 2.61 13.50 0.87
CA ASP A 104 1.18 13.74 0.96
C ASP A 104 0.66 13.02 2.22
N PRO A 105 0.21 13.75 3.25
CA PRO A 105 -0.34 13.11 4.45
C PRO A 105 -1.62 12.32 4.15
N CYS A 106 -2.20 12.48 2.96
CA CYS A 106 -3.41 11.80 2.52
C CYS A 106 -3.13 10.63 1.59
N ALA A 107 -1.87 10.43 1.19
CA ALA A 107 -1.46 9.28 0.42
C ALA A 107 -1.52 8.02 1.28
N ILE A 108 -2.03 6.94 0.70
CA ILE A 108 -2.13 5.64 1.36
C ILE A 108 -1.13 4.71 0.68
N PRO A 109 -0.16 4.12 1.40
CA PRO A 109 0.74 3.11 0.83
C PRO A 109 -0.05 1.95 0.25
N ILE A 110 0.32 1.54 -0.96
CA ILE A 110 -0.24 0.39 -1.66
C ILE A 110 0.87 -0.47 -2.27
N ALA A 111 0.55 -1.74 -2.51
CA ALA A 111 1.36 -2.63 -3.32
C ALA A 111 0.44 -3.38 -4.29
N HIS A 112 0.61 -3.16 -5.60
CA HIS A 112 -0.22 -3.82 -6.62
C HIS A 112 -0.05 -5.34 -6.58
N LEU A 113 -1.19 -6.03 -6.68
CA LEU A 113 -1.25 -7.48 -6.86
C LEU A 113 -1.34 -7.81 -8.36
N GLU A 114 -0.87 -9.00 -8.71
CA GLU A 114 -0.93 -9.53 -10.07
C GLU A 114 -2.37 -9.96 -10.39
N LEU A 115 -2.89 -9.53 -11.54
CA LEU A 115 -4.28 -9.77 -11.94
C LEU A 115 -4.48 -11.12 -12.66
N GLU A 116 -3.40 -11.88 -12.89
CA GLU A 116 -3.41 -13.23 -13.51
C GLU A 116 -4.31 -13.36 -14.77
N LEU A 117 -4.36 -12.32 -15.61
CA LEU A 117 -5.14 -12.32 -16.85
C LEU A 117 -4.43 -13.13 -17.95
N ASP A 118 -5.21 -13.80 -18.80
CA ASP A 118 -4.69 -14.49 -20.00
C ASP A 118 -4.11 -13.49 -21.03
N SER A 119 -4.68 -12.28 -21.11
CA SER A 119 -4.11 -11.18 -21.89
C SER A 119 -2.95 -10.51 -21.15
N GLU A 120 -1.86 -10.22 -21.86
CA GLU A 120 -0.83 -9.34 -21.34
C GLU A 120 -1.39 -7.92 -21.11
N THR A 121 -0.99 -7.28 -20.01
CA THR A 121 -1.39 -5.91 -19.63
C THR A 121 -0.20 -4.96 -19.49
N PRO A 122 0.75 -4.94 -20.46
CA PRO A 122 2.09 -4.39 -20.26
C PRO A 122 2.12 -2.90 -19.91
N LEU A 123 1.14 -2.11 -20.38
CA LEU A 123 1.04 -0.69 -20.03
C LEU A 123 0.59 -0.49 -18.59
N ARG A 124 -0.44 -1.24 -18.14
CA ARG A 124 -0.92 -1.19 -16.77
C ARG A 124 0.18 -1.64 -15.82
N ASP A 125 0.85 -2.75 -16.12
CA ASP A 125 1.89 -3.30 -15.25
C ASP A 125 3.10 -2.39 -15.16
N LEU A 126 3.47 -1.73 -16.26
CA LEU A 126 4.50 -0.69 -16.26
C LEU A 126 4.13 0.52 -15.38
N TRP A 127 2.86 0.95 -15.39
CA TRP A 127 2.39 2.03 -14.53
C TRP A 127 2.32 1.61 -13.05
N ALA A 128 1.94 0.36 -12.79
CA ALA A 128 1.81 -0.20 -11.46
C ALA A 128 3.16 -0.45 -10.78
N GLU A 129 4.23 -0.74 -11.53
CA GLU A 129 5.57 -1.04 -10.98
C GLU A 129 6.12 0.05 -10.05
N THR A 130 5.73 1.30 -10.28
CA THR A 130 6.17 2.46 -9.49
C THR A 130 5.00 3.26 -8.89
N ASP A 131 3.80 2.66 -8.85
CA ASP A 131 2.64 3.16 -8.13
C ASP A 131 2.68 2.63 -6.68
N LEU A 132 3.21 3.42 -5.77
CA LEU A 132 3.43 3.08 -4.36
C LEU A 132 2.36 3.68 -3.44
N PHE A 133 1.58 4.65 -3.92
CA PHE A 133 0.55 5.32 -3.13
C PHE A 133 -0.75 5.53 -3.90
N LEU A 134 -1.87 5.25 -3.24
CA LEU A 134 -3.14 5.85 -3.63
C LEU A 134 -3.14 7.32 -3.15
N THR A 135 -3.03 8.25 -4.10
CA THR A 135 -2.98 9.71 -3.84
C THR A 135 -3.94 10.49 -4.78
N TRP A 136 -4.34 11.69 -4.35
CA TRP A 136 -5.09 12.65 -5.17
C TRP A 136 -4.22 13.30 -6.26
N GLY A 137 -2.90 13.18 -6.11
CA GLY A 137 -1.90 13.62 -7.08
C GLY A 137 -2.03 12.92 -8.44
N ALA A 138 -1.18 13.34 -9.38
CA ALA A 138 -1.04 12.67 -10.66
C ALA A 138 -0.06 11.48 -10.55
N ASN A 139 0.87 11.36 -11.48
CA ASN A 139 1.89 10.32 -11.42
C ASN A 139 2.92 10.59 -10.31
N GLU A 140 3.42 9.51 -9.72
CA GLU A 140 4.58 9.54 -8.86
C GLU A 140 5.87 9.83 -9.64
N THR A 141 6.93 10.19 -8.92
CA THR A 141 8.20 10.64 -9.53
C THR A 141 8.80 9.60 -10.47
N ASP A 142 8.68 8.32 -10.12
CA ASP A 142 9.25 7.20 -10.89
C ASP A 142 8.23 6.53 -11.81
N GLN A 143 7.00 7.05 -11.88
CA GLN A 143 6.00 6.59 -12.84
C GLN A 143 6.24 7.22 -14.22
N PRO A 144 5.98 6.48 -15.32
CA PRO A 144 5.94 7.05 -16.65
C PRO A 144 5.00 8.26 -16.68
N SER A 145 5.35 9.31 -17.43
CA SER A 145 4.50 10.52 -17.55
C SER A 145 3.13 10.28 -18.19
N THR A 146 2.90 9.08 -18.73
CA THR A 146 1.61 8.62 -19.26
C THR A 146 0.72 7.98 -18.20
N ALA A 147 1.27 7.62 -17.03
CA ALA A 147 0.48 7.26 -15.86
C ALA A 147 -0.24 8.52 -15.38
N LEU A 148 -1.53 8.40 -15.08
CA LEU A 148 -2.32 9.53 -14.62
C LEU A 148 -2.96 9.22 -13.26
N GLY A 149 -2.32 8.40 -12.44
CA GLY A 149 -2.79 7.93 -11.14
C GLY A 149 -2.58 6.42 -11.01
N THR A 150 -3.30 5.80 -10.08
CA THR A 150 -3.30 4.36 -9.88
C THR A 150 -3.99 3.66 -11.05
N PRO A 151 -3.30 2.79 -11.80
CA PRO A 151 -3.83 2.23 -13.04
C PRO A 151 -4.84 1.10 -12.77
N ALA A 152 -6.00 1.18 -13.41
CA ALA A 152 -6.98 0.11 -13.42
C ALA A 152 -6.88 -0.73 -14.70
N GLN A 153 -7.32 -1.98 -14.62
CA GLN A 153 -7.34 -2.90 -15.76
C GLN A 153 -8.77 -3.25 -16.14
N TRP A 154 -9.08 -3.18 -17.44
CA TRP A 154 -10.38 -3.62 -17.94
C TRP A 154 -10.51 -5.14 -17.78
N THR A 155 -11.60 -5.59 -17.17
CA THR A 155 -11.93 -6.99 -16.92
C THR A 155 -13.39 -7.27 -17.27
N THR A 156 -13.72 -8.56 -17.42
CA THR A 156 -15.08 -9.04 -17.65
C THR A 156 -15.34 -10.35 -16.91
N SER A 157 -16.61 -10.62 -16.61
CA SER A 157 -17.08 -11.92 -16.11
C SER A 157 -17.28 -12.98 -17.22
N ASN A 158 -17.02 -12.64 -18.48
CA ASN A 158 -17.18 -13.55 -19.62
C ASN A 158 -15.94 -14.45 -19.79
N GLN A 159 -16.07 -15.72 -19.39
CA GLN A 159 -15.00 -16.75 -19.45
C GLN A 159 -14.40 -17.00 -20.84
N ASN A 160 -15.02 -16.52 -21.93
CA ASN A 160 -14.47 -16.66 -23.28
C ASN A 160 -13.66 -15.44 -23.74
N SER A 161 -13.45 -14.46 -22.86
CA SER A 161 -12.67 -13.25 -23.15
C SER A 161 -11.25 -13.38 -22.60
N ASP A 162 -10.26 -12.88 -23.35
CA ASP A 162 -8.87 -12.78 -22.88
C ASP A 162 -8.71 -11.85 -21.65
N TYR A 163 -9.73 -11.06 -21.32
CA TYR A 163 -9.79 -10.19 -20.14
C TYR A 163 -10.75 -10.73 -19.07
N PHE A 164 -11.09 -12.02 -19.14
CA PHE A 164 -11.81 -12.69 -18.05
C PHE A 164 -10.97 -12.62 -16.78
N HIS A 165 -11.60 -12.22 -15.67
CA HIS A 165 -11.04 -12.34 -14.34
C HIS A 165 -12.04 -13.06 -13.45
N ASP A 166 -11.58 -14.07 -12.72
CA ASP A 166 -12.39 -14.90 -11.81
C ASP A 166 -13.05 -14.09 -10.68
N LEU A 167 -12.37 -13.07 -10.15
CA LEU A 167 -12.90 -12.14 -9.15
C LEU A 167 -13.93 -11.15 -9.73
N ASN A 168 -13.97 -10.96 -11.06
CA ASN A 168 -15.03 -10.15 -11.68
C ASN A 168 -16.27 -11.01 -11.94
N ILE A 169 -17.16 -11.03 -10.96
CA ILE A 169 -18.50 -11.65 -11.09
C ILE A 169 -19.61 -10.65 -11.43
N TYR A 170 -19.25 -9.38 -11.64
CA TYR A 170 -20.21 -8.26 -11.73
C TYR A 170 -20.67 -7.95 -13.15
N GLY A 171 -19.94 -8.45 -14.16
CA GLY A 171 -20.32 -8.35 -15.56
C GLY A 171 -19.20 -7.80 -16.44
N GLU A 172 -19.59 -7.20 -17.56
CA GLU A 172 -18.65 -6.58 -18.49
C GLU A 172 -18.33 -5.13 -18.11
N ASN A 173 -17.18 -4.64 -18.58
CA ASN A 173 -16.77 -3.24 -18.48
C ASN A 173 -16.45 -2.75 -17.07
N TYR A 174 -15.90 -3.64 -16.25
CA TYR A 174 -15.35 -3.26 -14.95
C TYR A 174 -13.86 -3.02 -15.05
N TRP A 175 -13.44 -1.87 -14.57
CA TRP A 175 -12.04 -1.53 -14.38
C TRP A 175 -11.64 -1.94 -12.97
N MET A 176 -10.77 -2.93 -12.88
CA MET A 176 -10.30 -3.53 -11.64
C MET A 176 -9.00 -2.87 -11.18
N VAL A 177 -8.92 -2.57 -9.89
CA VAL A 177 -7.67 -2.29 -9.18
C VAL A 177 -7.56 -3.28 -8.04
N HIS A 178 -6.40 -3.91 -7.90
CA HIS A 178 -6.15 -4.97 -6.93
C HIS A 178 -4.78 -4.74 -6.31
N PHE A 179 -4.78 -4.47 -5.01
CA PHE A 179 -3.57 -4.16 -4.25
C PHE A 179 -3.71 -4.60 -2.80
N ASP A 180 -2.58 -4.72 -2.12
CA ASP A 180 -2.53 -4.58 -0.66
C ASP A 180 -2.49 -3.09 -0.31
N MET A 181 -3.29 -2.67 0.67
CA MET A 181 -3.37 -1.28 1.13
C MET A 181 -3.12 -1.22 2.64
N ASP A 182 -2.29 -0.28 3.09
CA ASP A 182 -2.02 -0.07 4.53
C ASP A 182 -3.22 0.58 5.24
N CYS A 183 -4.11 -0.26 5.78
CA CYS A 183 -5.30 0.18 6.50
C CYS A 183 -4.97 0.90 7.82
N SER A 184 -3.74 0.81 8.34
CA SER A 184 -3.33 1.54 9.55
C SER A 184 -3.37 3.06 9.34
N LYS A 185 -3.31 3.52 8.07
CA LYS A 185 -3.44 4.92 7.67
C LYS A 185 -4.89 5.41 7.63
N LEU A 186 -5.86 4.52 7.82
CA LEU A 186 -7.29 4.81 7.68
C LEU A 186 -8.00 4.71 9.03
N PRO A 187 -8.23 5.82 9.76
CA PRO A 187 -8.74 5.80 11.14
C PRO A 187 -10.13 5.17 11.31
N ASN A 188 -10.85 4.93 10.20
CA ASN A 188 -12.16 4.31 10.14
C ASN A 188 -12.24 3.19 9.08
N GLY A 189 -11.10 2.81 8.49
CA GLY A 189 -11.02 1.84 7.40
C GLY A 189 -11.61 2.30 6.07
N PHE A 190 -11.99 3.58 5.94
CA PHE A 190 -12.54 4.14 4.71
C PHE A 190 -11.54 5.07 4.02
N PHE A 191 -11.57 5.05 2.69
CA PHE A 191 -10.81 5.94 1.83
C PHE A 191 -11.69 6.44 0.70
N ASP A 192 -11.29 7.55 0.09
CA ASP A 192 -12.03 8.14 -1.01
C ASP A 192 -11.25 7.99 -2.31
N PHE A 193 -11.94 7.82 -3.42
CA PHE A 193 -11.33 7.90 -4.74
C PHE A 193 -12.29 8.42 -5.80
N LYS A 194 -11.73 8.81 -6.93
CA LYS A 194 -12.44 9.08 -8.18
C LYS A 194 -11.75 8.43 -9.36
N GLY A 195 -12.56 8.04 -10.34
CA GLY A 195 -12.12 7.67 -11.67
C GLY A 195 -11.56 8.87 -12.43
N TYR A 196 -10.50 8.60 -13.19
CA TYR A 196 -9.82 9.54 -14.06
C TYR A 196 -9.56 8.89 -15.41
N LEU A 197 -9.98 9.55 -16.49
CA LEU A 197 -9.89 9.03 -17.85
C LEU A 197 -9.60 10.17 -18.81
N ASP A 198 -8.59 10.00 -19.67
CA ASP A 198 -8.22 10.95 -20.73
C ASP A 198 -8.07 12.41 -20.24
N GLY A 199 -7.47 12.57 -19.05
CA GLY A 199 -7.24 13.89 -18.47
C GLY A 199 -8.48 14.51 -17.81
N GLN A 200 -9.55 13.75 -17.58
CA GLN A 200 -10.79 14.21 -17.00
C GLN A 200 -11.20 13.36 -15.80
N TRP A 201 -11.66 14.03 -14.75
CA TRP A 201 -12.29 13.40 -13.60
C TRP A 201 -13.70 12.91 -13.94
N GLU A 202 -14.15 11.86 -13.27
CA GLU A 202 -15.58 11.61 -13.18
C GLU A 202 -16.32 12.75 -12.46
N SER A 203 -17.62 12.88 -12.72
CA SER A 203 -18.45 13.90 -12.07
C SER A 203 -18.56 13.67 -10.56
N ASP A 204 -18.77 14.75 -9.82
CA ASP A 204 -19.17 14.68 -8.41
C ASP A 204 -20.41 13.80 -8.24
N ILE A 205 -20.39 12.98 -7.20
CA ILE A 205 -21.51 12.10 -6.85
C ILE A 205 -22.10 12.49 -5.49
N SER A 206 -23.27 11.97 -5.17
CA SER A 206 -23.77 11.91 -3.80
C SER A 206 -23.96 10.44 -3.48
N GLN A 207 -22.93 9.83 -2.89
CA GLN A 207 -22.92 8.39 -2.70
C GLN A 207 -24.08 7.95 -1.81
N ALA A 208 -24.83 6.97 -2.29
CA ALA A 208 -25.90 6.34 -1.54
C ALA A 208 -25.33 5.40 -0.48
N GLN A 209 -26.18 4.90 0.41
CA GLN A 209 -25.77 3.83 1.30
C GLN A 209 -25.38 2.59 0.46
N CYS A 210 -24.16 2.07 0.68
CA CYS A 210 -23.71 0.87 0.01
C CYS A 210 -24.53 -0.36 0.43
N THR A 211 -24.58 -1.33 -0.47
CA THR A 211 -25.17 -2.66 -0.25
C THR A 211 -24.07 -3.72 -0.13
N GLY A 212 -24.41 -4.97 0.18
CA GLY A 212 -23.46 -6.07 0.35
C GLY A 212 -23.33 -6.53 1.80
N ASN A 213 -22.65 -7.67 2.01
CA ASN A 213 -22.48 -8.27 3.35
C ASN A 213 -21.51 -7.46 4.23
N MET A 214 -20.62 -6.65 3.63
CA MET A 214 -19.64 -5.84 4.36
C MET A 214 -19.93 -4.33 4.30
N ALA A 215 -21.09 -3.93 3.78
CA ALA A 215 -21.51 -2.54 3.76
C ALA A 215 -21.83 -2.02 5.16
N VAL A 216 -21.12 -0.95 5.55
CA VAL A 216 -21.39 -0.18 6.77
C VAL A 216 -21.38 1.30 6.44
N THR A 217 -22.13 2.10 7.19
CA THR A 217 -22.22 3.55 6.95
C THR A 217 -20.89 4.23 7.29
N PRO A 218 -20.26 4.94 6.34
CA PRO A 218 -19.05 5.70 6.63
C PRO A 218 -19.36 6.86 7.60
N PRO A 219 -18.41 7.28 8.43
CA PRO A 219 -18.63 8.34 9.43
C PRO A 219 -18.62 9.75 8.82
N TYR A 220 -18.58 9.86 7.50
CA TYR A 220 -18.55 11.10 6.74
C TYR A 220 -19.26 10.93 5.39
N THR A 221 -19.48 12.05 4.69
CA THR A 221 -20.01 12.07 3.32
C THR A 221 -18.98 12.66 2.39
N SER A 222 -18.92 12.17 1.16
CA SER A 222 -18.02 12.65 0.13
C SER A 222 -18.77 12.88 -1.18
N ASN A 223 -18.22 13.74 -2.04
CA ASN A 223 -18.61 13.87 -3.44
C ASN A 223 -17.80 12.96 -4.38
N ASN A 224 -17.00 12.07 -3.78
CA ASN A 224 -16.21 11.02 -4.40
C ASN A 224 -16.78 9.65 -4.00
N HIS A 225 -16.25 8.56 -4.57
CA HIS A 225 -16.55 7.22 -4.06
C HIS A 225 -15.82 6.99 -2.75
N ILE A 226 -16.53 6.51 -1.74
CA ILE A 226 -16.03 6.07 -0.45
C ILE A 226 -15.96 4.54 -0.49
N ALA A 227 -14.74 4.02 -0.44
CA ALA A 227 -14.42 2.60 -0.41
C ALA A 227 -13.85 2.21 0.95
N ARG A 228 -13.74 0.90 1.18
CA ARG A 228 -13.34 0.30 2.44
C ARG A 228 -12.12 -0.60 2.24
N CYS A 229 -11.10 -0.39 3.04
CA CYS A 229 -9.87 -1.17 3.05
C CYS A 229 -10.14 -2.58 3.56
N GLY A 230 -9.55 -3.60 2.94
CA GLY A 230 -9.74 -5.01 3.30
C GLY A 230 -10.96 -5.69 2.66
N TYR A 231 -11.55 -5.09 1.62
CA TYR A 231 -12.81 -5.55 1.03
C TYR A 231 -12.85 -5.42 -0.50
N VAL A 232 -13.82 -6.09 -1.11
CA VAL A 232 -14.21 -5.83 -2.50
C VAL A 232 -15.16 -4.65 -2.53
N ASN A 233 -14.82 -3.63 -3.32
CA ASN A 233 -15.60 -2.41 -3.46
C ASN A 233 -16.03 -2.22 -4.92
N VAL A 234 -17.32 -2.18 -5.18
CA VAL A 234 -17.88 -2.12 -6.54
C VAL A 234 -18.67 -0.85 -6.73
N PHE A 235 -18.36 -0.12 -7.79
CA PHE A 235 -18.94 1.18 -8.10
C PHE A 235 -19.31 1.30 -9.59
N GLU A 236 -20.11 2.30 -9.91
CA GLU A 236 -20.34 2.73 -11.28
C GLU A 236 -19.81 4.16 -11.48
N TRP A 237 -19.12 4.40 -12.60
CA TRP A 237 -18.57 5.71 -12.93
C TRP A 237 -19.64 6.81 -12.92
N GLY A 238 -19.42 7.85 -12.13
CA GLY A 238 -20.37 8.95 -11.92
C GLY A 238 -21.69 8.53 -11.27
N GLY A 239 -21.79 7.29 -10.79
CA GLY A 239 -22.94 6.73 -10.10
C GLY A 239 -22.83 6.86 -8.59
N SER A 240 -23.98 6.88 -7.91
CA SER A 240 -24.03 6.92 -6.44
C SER A 240 -24.11 5.55 -5.79
N SER A 241 -24.37 4.49 -6.56
CA SER A 241 -24.51 3.12 -6.06
C SER A 241 -23.16 2.48 -5.77
N CYS A 242 -23.11 1.69 -4.69
CA CYS A 242 -21.94 0.92 -4.31
C CYS A 242 -22.33 -0.42 -3.68
N LEU A 243 -21.45 -1.39 -3.84
CA LEU A 243 -21.52 -2.72 -3.23
C LEU A 243 -20.19 -3.00 -2.52
N MET A 244 -20.25 -3.49 -1.29
CA MET A 244 -19.09 -3.83 -0.46
C MET A 244 -19.19 -5.28 0.02
N GLU A 245 -18.22 -6.09 -0.35
CA GLU A 245 -18.22 -7.54 -0.09
C GLU A 245 -16.93 -7.99 0.61
N GLU A 246 -17.02 -9.12 1.29
CA GLU A 246 -15.86 -9.82 1.86
C GLU A 246 -14.97 -10.37 0.72
N LEU A 247 -13.67 -10.47 0.97
CA LEU A 247 -12.77 -11.20 0.08
C LEU A 247 -13.00 -12.70 0.28
N GLU A 248 -13.36 -13.42 -0.79
CA GLU A 248 -13.62 -14.87 -0.75
C GLU A 248 -12.33 -15.71 -0.86
#